data_AF-A0A345U989-F1
#
_entry.id   AF-A0A345U989-F1
#
_cell.length_a   1.000
_cell.length_b   1.000
_cell.length_c   1.000
_cell.angle_alpha   90.00
_cell.angle_beta   90.00
_cell.angle_gamma   90.00
#
_symmetry.space_group_name_H-M   'P 1'
#
loop_
_entity.id
_entity.type
_entity.pdbx_description
1 polymer ?
#
loop_
_entity_poly.entity_id
_entity_poly.type
_entity_poly.pdbx_seq_one_letter_code
_entity_poly.pdbx_strand_id
1 'polypeptide(L)'
;MRCGNSTRKPTANTLYNFKESIKIIYDLYNSSHNSKIQQNINNILKMIYVDHELKSEHIKQYLRRFKYIYYKTQNYYNISSKFHIYNQYIEEIAIYQLYILYRLSHKDGIYFLIKYLRLPSFI
;
A
#
# COMPACT_ATOMS: atom_id res chain seq x y z
N MET A 1 -9.82 18.74 6.77
CA MET A 1 -8.77 18.10 5.93
C MET A 1 -9.35 17.73 4.58
N ARG A 2 -8.93 18.39 3.48
CA ARG A 2 -9.40 18.15 2.11
C ARG A 2 -8.61 16.97 1.49
N CYS A 3 -9.16 15.76 1.49
CA CYS A 3 -8.58 14.61 0.78
C CYS A 3 -9.00 14.63 -0.70
N GLY A 4 -8.33 15.43 -1.52
CA GLY A 4 -8.42 15.32 -2.98
C GLY A 4 -7.51 14.20 -3.48
N ASN A 5 -7.98 12.96 -3.50
CA ASN A 5 -7.25 11.82 -4.06
C ASN A 5 -7.44 11.73 -5.59
N SER A 6 -7.25 12.83 -6.31
CA SER A 6 -7.46 12.88 -7.77
C SER A 6 -6.54 11.91 -8.52
N THR A 7 -5.35 11.65 -8.00
CA THR A 7 -4.34 10.71 -8.57
C THR A 7 -4.70 9.23 -8.41
N ARG A 8 -5.77 8.90 -7.69
CA ARG A 8 -6.19 7.50 -7.43
C ARG A 8 -7.51 7.13 -8.10
N LYS A 9 -8.11 8.03 -8.89
CA LYS A 9 -9.31 7.69 -9.67
C LYS A 9 -8.89 6.73 -10.81
N PRO A 10 -9.52 5.56 -10.97
CA PRO A 10 -9.20 4.61 -12.04
C PRO A 10 -9.32 5.25 -13.44
N THR A 11 -10.21 6.22 -13.58
CA THR A 11 -10.47 6.96 -14.82
C THR A 11 -9.53 8.15 -15.06
N ALA A 12 -8.67 8.50 -14.11
CA ALA A 12 -7.71 9.60 -14.19
C ALA A 12 -6.26 9.10 -14.38
N ASN A 13 -6.09 7.89 -14.93
CA ASN A 13 -4.81 7.37 -15.41
C ASN A 13 -4.32 8.19 -16.60
N THR A 14 -3.88 9.41 -16.35
CA THR A 14 -2.97 10.11 -17.25
C THR A 14 -1.67 9.32 -17.24
N LEU A 15 -1.15 8.99 -18.43
CA LEU A 15 0.17 8.38 -18.57
C LEU A 15 1.17 9.35 -17.92
N TYR A 16 1.76 8.96 -16.79
CA TYR A 16 2.82 9.73 -16.17
C TYR A 16 3.97 9.86 -17.17
N ASN A 17 4.47 11.07 -17.39
CA ASN A 17 5.67 11.22 -18.19
C ASN A 17 6.89 10.75 -17.35
N PHE A 18 8.03 10.68 -18.02
CA PHE A 18 9.28 10.22 -17.39
C PHE A 18 9.61 11.01 -16.12
N LYS A 19 9.44 12.33 -16.13
CA LYS A 19 9.74 13.22 -15.00
C LYS A 19 8.83 12.94 -13.80
N GLU A 20 7.52 12.78 -14.02
CA GLU A 20 6.64 12.43 -12.91
C GLU A 20 6.92 11.03 -12.37
N SER A 21 7.30 10.10 -13.24
CA SER A 21 7.64 8.73 -12.84
C SER A 21 8.88 8.70 -11.94
N ILE A 22 9.94 9.43 -12.30
CA ILE A 22 11.14 9.58 -11.47
C ILE A 22 10.80 10.23 -10.13
N LYS A 23 9.94 11.25 -10.13
CA LYS A 23 9.50 11.91 -8.89
C LYS A 23 8.76 10.94 -7.96
N ILE A 24 7.84 10.12 -8.50
CA ILE A 24 7.13 9.11 -7.72
C ILE A 24 8.09 8.07 -7.13
N ILE A 25 9.05 7.59 -7.93
CA ILE A 25 10.06 6.63 -7.46
C ILE A 25 10.89 7.24 -6.31
N TYR A 26 11.30 8.49 -6.45
CA TYR A 26 12.04 9.21 -5.41
C TYR A 26 11.22 9.42 -4.13
N ASP A 27 9.95 9.81 -4.26
CA ASP A 27 9.05 9.99 -3.11
C ASP A 27 8.79 8.65 -2.39
N LEU A 28 8.65 7.56 -3.15
CA LEU A 28 8.55 6.20 -2.61
C LEU A 28 9.83 5.80 -1.86
N TYR A 29 11.02 6.09 -2.42
CA TYR A 29 12.30 5.82 -1.79
C TYR A 29 12.43 6.52 -0.44
N ASN A 30 12.16 7.83 -0.41
CA ASN A 30 12.27 8.60 0.83
C ASN A 30 11.26 8.13 1.88
N SER A 31 10.05 7.80 1.45
CA SER A 31 9.01 7.27 2.34
C SER A 31 9.39 5.89 2.88
N SER A 32 9.95 5.02 2.06
CA SER A 32 10.39 3.68 2.49
C SER A 32 11.63 3.73 3.38
N HIS A 33 12.50 4.73 3.24
CA HIS A 33 13.72 4.85 4.06
C HIS A 33 13.52 5.69 5.33
N ASN A 34 12.29 6.16 5.58
CA ASN A 34 11.99 6.86 6.83
C ASN A 34 12.05 5.89 8.03
N SER A 35 12.99 6.12 8.94
CA SER A 35 13.28 5.24 10.08
C SER A 35 12.07 5.00 10.99
N LYS A 36 11.28 6.03 11.27
CA LYS A 36 10.08 5.93 12.11
C LYS A 36 8.99 5.09 11.42
N ILE A 37 8.81 5.27 10.12
CA ILE A 37 7.88 4.45 9.34
C ILE A 37 8.33 3.00 9.34
N GLN A 38 9.61 2.72 9.11
CA GLN A 38 10.15 1.37 9.10
C GLN A 38 10.08 0.68 10.46
N GLN A 39 10.34 1.40 11.55
CA GLN A 39 10.14 0.87 12.90
C GLN A 39 8.68 0.44 13.12
N ASN A 40 7.72 1.29 12.72
CA ASN A 40 6.30 0.96 12.83
C ASN A 40 5.92 -0.26 11.97
N ILE A 41 6.40 -0.33 10.73
CA ILE A 41 6.17 -1.47 9.83
C ILE A 41 6.74 -2.75 10.46
N ASN A 42 7.98 -2.73 10.93
CA ASN A 42 8.62 -3.88 11.56
C ASN A 42 7.85 -4.36 12.79
N ASN A 43 7.41 -3.43 13.65
CA ASN A 43 6.62 -3.77 14.84
C ASN A 43 5.29 -4.45 14.46
N ILE A 44 4.59 -3.89 13.46
CA ILE A 44 3.32 -4.47 12.98
C ILE A 44 3.56 -5.87 12.38
N LEU A 45 4.55 -6.02 11.50
CA LEU A 45 4.85 -7.30 10.86
C LEU A 45 5.30 -8.35 11.91
N LYS A 46 6.11 -7.96 12.90
CA LYS A 46 6.53 -8.86 13.98
C LYS A 46 5.32 -9.35 14.78
N MET A 47 4.41 -8.46 15.17
CA MET A 47 3.18 -8.84 15.88
C MET A 47 2.27 -9.77 15.06
N ILE A 48 2.22 -9.58 13.72
CA ILE A 48 1.42 -10.43 12.83
C ILE A 48 2.03 -11.84 12.68
N TYR A 49 3.35 -11.92 12.43
CA TYR A 49 4.01 -13.18 12.08
C TYR A 49 4.56 -13.99 13.26
N VAL A 50 4.99 -13.33 14.33
CA VAL A 50 5.62 -13.99 15.48
C VAL A 50 4.60 -14.25 16.58
N ASP A 51 3.80 -13.23 16.91
CA ASP A 51 2.89 -13.30 18.06
C ASP A 51 1.49 -13.81 17.64
N HIS A 52 1.22 -13.90 16.34
CA HIS A 52 -0.12 -14.19 15.77
C HIS A 52 -1.24 -13.33 16.38
N GLU A 53 -0.88 -12.17 16.94
CA GLU A 53 -1.80 -11.30 17.68
C GLU A 53 -2.39 -10.22 16.76
N LEU A 54 -3.25 -10.62 15.84
CA LEU A 54 -4.07 -9.67 15.06
C LEU A 54 -4.98 -8.78 15.93
N LYS A 55 -5.09 -9.09 17.23
CA LYS A 55 -5.94 -8.38 18.19
C LYS A 55 -5.28 -7.13 18.80
N SER A 56 -3.99 -6.91 18.57
CA SER A 56 -3.29 -5.69 19.03
C SER A 56 -4.00 -4.44 18.52
N GLU A 57 -4.19 -3.47 19.42
CA GLU A 57 -4.88 -2.21 19.11
C GLU A 57 -4.18 -1.44 17.98
N HIS A 58 -2.85 -1.55 17.89
CA HIS A 58 -2.07 -0.94 16.81
C HIS A 58 -2.38 -1.55 15.44
N ILE A 59 -2.53 -2.87 15.36
CA ILE A 59 -2.89 -3.56 14.11
C ILE A 59 -4.32 -3.18 13.71
N LYS A 60 -5.27 -3.18 14.66
CA LYS A 60 -6.65 -2.76 14.41
C LYS A 60 -6.72 -1.33 13.87
N GLN A 61 -5.95 -0.40 14.45
CA GLN A 61 -5.90 0.98 13.97
C GLN A 61 -5.34 1.08 12.56
N TYR A 62 -4.27 0.34 12.26
CA TYR A 62 -3.71 0.27 10.91
C TYR A 62 -4.74 -0.27 9.90
N LEU A 63 -5.32 -1.44 10.17
CA LEU A 63 -6.29 -2.09 9.29
C LEU A 63 -7.54 -1.23 9.08
N ARG A 64 -8.07 -0.62 10.14
CA ARG A 64 -9.22 0.30 10.05
C ARG A 64 -8.90 1.51 9.16
N ARG A 65 -7.71 2.10 9.31
CA ARG A 65 -7.29 3.24 8.50
C ARG A 65 -7.06 2.84 7.05
N PHE A 66 -6.44 1.69 6.80
CA PHE A 66 -6.24 1.15 5.46
C PHE A 66 -7.59 0.90 4.78
N LYS A 67 -8.51 0.20 5.46
CA LYS A 67 -9.87 -0.10 4.97
C LYS A 67 -10.64 1.17 4.61
N TYR A 68 -10.60 2.19 5.47
CA TYR A 68 -11.21 3.49 5.18
C TYR A 68 -10.64 4.13 3.90
N ILE A 69 -9.31 4.15 3.76
CA ILE A 69 -8.65 4.70 2.57
C ILE A 69 -9.03 3.89 1.33
N TYR A 70 -8.96 2.56 1.41
CA TYR A 70 -9.26 1.63 0.33
C TYR A 70 -10.67 1.88 -0.24
N TYR A 71 -11.69 1.85 0.62
CA TYR A 71 -13.07 2.09 0.18
C TYR A 71 -13.30 3.48 -0.40
N LYS A 72 -12.66 4.51 0.18
CA LYS A 72 -12.73 5.87 -0.33
C LYS A 72 -12.09 6.00 -1.71
N THR A 73 -11.02 5.25 -2.00
CA THR A 73 -10.32 5.28 -3.29
C THR A 73 -10.98 4.41 -4.36
N GLN A 74 -11.54 3.27 -3.97
CA GLN A 74 -12.18 2.32 -4.90
C GLN A 74 -13.65 2.66 -5.19
N ASN A 75 -14.11 3.85 -4.80
CA ASN A 75 -15.49 4.31 -5.02
C ASN A 75 -16.55 3.34 -4.44
N TYR A 76 -16.24 2.60 -3.37
CA TYR A 76 -17.17 1.60 -2.81
C TYR A 76 -18.42 2.21 -2.18
N TYR A 77 -18.35 3.49 -1.78
CA TYR A 77 -19.51 4.26 -1.32
C TYR A 77 -20.35 4.85 -2.47
N ASN A 78 -20.00 4.60 -3.75
CA ASN A 78 -20.89 4.83 -4.87
C ASN A 78 -21.79 3.61 -5.05
N ILE A 79 -23.10 3.88 -5.02
CA ILE A 79 -24.24 3.01 -4.66
C ILE A 79 -24.51 1.84 -5.64
N SER A 80 -23.59 1.52 -6.55
CA SER A 80 -23.79 0.49 -7.60
C SER A 80 -22.79 -0.67 -7.61
N SER A 81 -21.88 -0.78 -6.64
CA SER A 81 -20.90 -1.88 -6.65
C SER A 81 -21.58 -3.22 -6.29
N LYS A 82 -21.89 -4.03 -7.31
CA LYS A 82 -22.35 -5.43 -7.21
C LYS A 82 -21.39 -6.37 -6.48
N PHE A 83 -20.18 -5.92 -6.14
CA PHE A 83 -19.13 -6.75 -5.56
C PHE A 83 -18.98 -6.44 -4.07
N HIS A 84 -19.52 -7.32 -3.23
CA HIS A 84 -19.15 -7.35 -1.81
C HIS A 84 -17.71 -7.85 -1.70
N ILE A 85 -16.76 -6.93 -1.48
CA ILE A 85 -15.38 -7.30 -1.18
C ILE A 85 -15.31 -7.73 0.28
N TYR A 86 -14.93 -8.99 0.53
CA TYR A 86 -14.76 -9.53 1.87
C TYR A 86 -13.72 -8.74 2.67
N ASN A 87 -14.01 -8.46 3.94
CA ASN A 87 -13.09 -7.75 4.83
C ASN A 87 -11.72 -8.43 4.91
N GLN A 88 -11.70 -9.77 4.95
CA GLN A 88 -10.47 -10.56 4.98
C GLN A 88 -9.57 -10.26 3.78
N TYR A 89 -10.12 -10.13 2.57
CA TYR A 89 -9.35 -9.80 1.38
C TYR A 89 -8.69 -8.40 1.47
N ILE A 90 -9.39 -7.42 2.04
CA ILE A 90 -8.85 -6.06 2.24
C ILE A 90 -7.72 -6.08 3.28
N GLU A 91 -7.87 -6.89 4.33
CA GLU A 91 -6.84 -7.07 5.35
C GLU A 91 -5.59 -7.75 4.77
N GLU A 92 -5.76 -8.78 3.93
CA GLU A 92 -4.64 -9.42 3.22
C GLU A 92 -3.90 -8.41 2.34
N ILE A 93 -4.60 -7.59 1.55
CA ILE A 93 -3.98 -6.51 0.76
C ILE A 93 -3.20 -5.55 1.69
N ALA A 94 -3.78 -5.18 2.84
CA ALA A 94 -3.12 -4.28 3.79
C ALA A 94 -1.80 -4.87 4.31
N ILE A 95 -1.77 -6.17 4.58
CA ILE A 95 -0.56 -6.88 5.06
C ILE A 95 0.47 -6.99 3.94
N TYR A 96 0.07 -7.37 2.73
CA TYR A 96 0.97 -7.40 1.57
C TYR A 96 1.58 -6.02 1.30
N GLN A 97 0.82 -4.94 1.45
CA GLN A 97 1.34 -3.60 1.28
C GLN A 97 2.44 -3.26 2.31
N LEU A 98 2.25 -3.63 3.59
CA LEU A 98 3.29 -3.47 4.61
C LEU A 98 4.55 -4.25 4.25
N TYR A 99 4.38 -5.49 3.79
CA TYR A 99 5.51 -6.34 3.39
C TYR A 99 6.28 -5.73 2.22
N ILE A 100 5.59 -5.22 1.20
CA ILE A 100 6.23 -4.52 0.08
C ILE A 100 7.02 -3.31 0.60
N LEU A 101 6.41 -2.46 1.43
CA LEU A 101 7.10 -1.29 2.00
C LEU A 101 8.32 -1.65 2.85
N TYR A 102 8.27 -2.77 3.57
CA TYR A 102 9.42 -3.33 4.28
C TYR A 102 10.53 -3.77 3.32
N ARG A 103 10.19 -4.45 2.22
CA ARG A 103 11.19 -4.86 1.22
C ARG A 103 11.78 -3.65 0.48
N LEU A 104 11.00 -2.60 0.25
CA LEU A 104 11.43 -1.37 -0.42
C LEU A 104 12.42 -0.52 0.39
N SER A 105 12.56 -0.73 1.69
CA SER A 105 13.56 -0.03 2.52
C SER A 105 14.95 -0.64 2.43
N HIS A 106 15.08 -1.79 1.78
CA HIS A 106 16.38 -2.37 1.48
C HIS A 106 17.03 -1.59 0.34
N LYS A 107 18.38 -1.55 0.34
CA LYS A 107 19.18 -0.78 -0.61
C LYS A 107 18.76 -0.99 -2.08
N ASP A 108 18.45 -2.23 -2.45
CA ASP A 108 18.07 -2.62 -3.81
C ASP A 108 16.54 -2.84 -3.95
N GLY A 109 15.76 -2.51 -2.93
CA GLY A 109 14.32 -2.83 -2.85
C GLY A 109 13.51 -2.20 -3.98
N ILE A 110 13.73 -0.91 -4.26
CA ILE A 110 13.08 -0.22 -5.39
C ILE A 110 13.51 -0.81 -6.72
N TYR A 111 14.80 -1.11 -6.88
CA TYR A 111 15.30 -1.75 -8.10
C TYR A 111 14.59 -3.09 -8.34
N PHE A 112 14.44 -3.92 -7.31
CA PHE A 112 13.71 -5.18 -7.41
C PHE A 112 12.23 -4.99 -7.75
N LEU A 113 11.57 -3.98 -7.17
CA LEU A 113 10.18 -3.67 -7.53
C LEU A 113 10.05 -3.27 -9.00
N ILE A 114 10.93 -2.38 -9.50
CA ILE A 114 10.92 -1.96 -10.90
C ILE A 114 11.21 -3.16 -11.82
N LYS A 115 12.19 -3.99 -11.47
CA LYS A 115 12.54 -5.20 -12.21
C LYS A 115 11.35 -6.17 -12.27
N TYR A 116 10.66 -6.37 -11.14
CA TYR A 116 9.45 -7.20 -11.04
C TYR A 116 8.33 -6.69 -11.95
N LEU A 117 8.04 -5.40 -11.91
CA LEU A 117 6.96 -4.80 -12.72
C LEU A 117 7.28 -4.76 -14.22
N ARG A 118 8.57 -4.78 -14.60
CA ARG A 118 9.01 -4.78 -15.99
C ARG A 118 9.11 -6.18 -16.60
N LEU A 119 9.10 -7.24 -15.79
CA LEU A 119 9.10 -8.60 -16.31
C LEU A 119 7.86 -8.79 -17.19
N PRO A 120 8.01 -9.24 -18.45
CA PRO A 120 6.86 -9.58 -19.27
C PRO A 120 6.04 -10.62 -18.51
N SER A 121 4.71 -10.45 -18.52
CA SER A 121 3.76 -11.36 -17.90
C SER A 121 3.84 -12.73 -18.56
N PHE A 122 4.76 -13.56 -18.09
CA PHE A 122 4.78 -15.00 -18.29
C PHE A 122 4.41 -15.64 -16.96
N ILE A 123 3.12 -15.61 -16.68
CA ILE A 123 2.38 -16.63 -15.94
C ILE A 123 1.20 -16.99 -16.84
#